data_AF-A0AAD8XXJ0-F1
#
_entry.id   AF-A0AAD8XXJ0-F1
#
_cell.length_a   1.000
_cell.length_b   1.000
_cell.length_c   1.000
_cell.angle_alpha   90.00
_cell.angle_beta   90.00
_cell.angle_gamma   90.00
#
_symmetry.space_group_name_H-M   'P 1'
#
loop_
_entity.id
_entity.type
_entity.pdbx_description
1 polymer ?
#
loop_
_entity_poly.entity_id
_entity_poly.type
_entity_poly.pdbx_seq_one_letter_code
_entity_poly.pdbx_strand_id
1 'polypeptide(L)'
;MPSKKKARGKARARRVAKSRKAMEEDAAVNVTAQIQRLQIGHNNINEDEDEDEDALLAKAINLAAAEKYELKAAAAAKNDEANNSEDCLHGFDTLPEDHVCGAFIESFIHNFFAGSESSNSLLDGFDNSYEATKIKYAEVWNDADNLDGFVNVYEATRRKYAEVWNDADKMQLVVDFFVCNGTKKILFDGHSDRDCYDAIFASFLEQVIAVNIQKTQASHDWGKIAEVKCDEHTLVSFFRKRIPCKCLDESYKEVKSITKMGLCHNLSCSLPDRTAERSKMLSCTRCRRANYCSRECQKAAWPLHKQNCGIRTGRLDELLSRQIEEK
;
A
#
# COMPACT_ATOMS: atom_id res chain seq x y z
N MET A 1 35.73 16.61 -24.00
CA MET A 1 35.29 17.71 -23.11
C MET A 1 34.38 17.15 -22.00
N PRO A 2 34.73 17.27 -20.71
CA PRO A 2 33.88 16.75 -19.64
C PRO A 2 32.60 17.58 -19.53
N SER A 3 31.46 16.89 -19.61
CA SER A 3 30.11 17.47 -19.62
C SER A 3 29.84 18.36 -18.40
N LYS A 4 29.51 19.64 -18.67
CA LYS A 4 29.09 20.67 -17.70
C LYS A 4 27.92 20.22 -16.78
N LYS A 5 27.21 19.13 -17.11
CA LYS A 5 26.13 18.58 -16.28
C LYS A 5 26.61 17.96 -14.96
N LYS A 6 27.81 17.38 -14.89
CA LYS A 6 28.32 16.76 -13.64
C LYS A 6 28.69 17.78 -12.55
N ALA A 7 29.08 19.01 -12.93
CA ALA A 7 29.45 20.05 -11.98
C ALA A 7 28.23 20.67 -11.26
N ARG A 8 27.10 20.82 -11.95
CA ARG A 8 25.85 21.36 -11.38
C ARG A 8 25.24 20.46 -10.29
N GLY A 9 25.33 19.14 -10.45
CA GLY A 9 24.82 18.19 -9.45
C GLY A 9 25.56 18.26 -8.10
N LYS A 10 26.90 18.40 -8.14
CA LYS A 10 27.73 18.52 -6.93
C LYS A 10 27.45 19.79 -6.13
N ALA A 11 27.19 20.91 -6.80
CA ALA A 11 26.89 22.18 -6.12
C ALA A 11 25.52 22.14 -5.41
N ARG A 12 24.50 21.53 -6.04
CA ARG A 12 23.17 21.38 -5.43
C ARG A 12 23.20 20.45 -4.21
N ALA A 13 23.91 19.31 -4.30
CA ALA A 13 24.07 18.38 -3.18
C ALA A 13 24.74 19.04 -1.96
N ARG A 14 25.77 19.88 -2.18
CA ARG A 14 26.41 20.64 -1.10
C ARG A 14 25.47 21.66 -0.45
N ARG A 15 24.59 22.30 -1.22
CA ARG A 15 23.63 23.28 -0.70
C ARG A 15 22.55 22.63 0.17
N VAL A 16 22.05 21.45 -0.25
CA VAL A 16 21.06 20.67 0.53
C VAL A 16 21.68 20.14 1.83
N ALA A 17 22.91 19.60 1.78
CA ALA A 17 23.61 19.15 2.98
C ALA A 17 23.88 20.27 3.98
N LYS A 18 24.23 21.47 3.49
CA LYS A 18 24.43 22.66 4.34
C LYS A 18 23.13 23.12 4.99
N SER A 19 22.01 23.11 4.26
CA SER A 19 20.69 23.49 4.78
C SER A 19 20.22 22.52 5.87
N ARG A 20 20.40 21.21 5.66
CA ARG A 20 20.01 20.20 6.64
C ARG A 20 20.82 20.29 7.93
N LYS A 21 22.14 20.50 7.82
CA LYS A 21 23.01 20.68 8.98
C LYS A 21 22.62 21.92 9.81
N ALA A 22 22.25 23.02 9.15
CA ALA A 22 21.77 24.22 9.84
C ALA A 22 20.45 23.96 10.59
N MET A 23 19.51 23.22 9.98
CA MET A 23 18.25 22.85 10.66
C MET A 23 18.48 21.90 11.85
N GLU A 24 19.42 20.94 11.73
CA GLU A 24 19.79 20.04 12.84
C GLU A 24 20.47 20.82 13.99
N GLU A 25 21.32 21.80 13.68
CA GLU A 25 21.94 22.69 14.67
C GLU A 25 20.90 23.58 15.38
N ASP A 26 19.97 24.19 14.64
CA ASP A 26 18.89 25.02 15.21
C ASP A 26 17.94 24.19 16.11
N ALA A 27 17.63 22.96 15.71
CA ALA A 27 16.82 22.05 16.53
C ALA A 27 17.53 21.66 17.83
N ALA A 28 18.84 21.38 17.77
CA ALA A 28 19.64 21.04 18.95
C ALA A 28 19.76 22.22 19.93
N VAL A 29 19.91 23.45 19.42
CA VAL A 29 19.93 24.67 20.25
C VAL A 29 18.58 24.88 20.96
N ASN A 30 17.46 24.63 20.27
CA ASN A 30 16.13 24.80 20.85
C ASN A 30 15.85 23.77 21.97
N VAL A 31 16.20 22.49 21.76
CA VAL A 31 16.08 21.45 22.79
C VAL A 31 16.93 21.76 24.01
N THR A 32 18.17 22.24 23.80
CA THR A 32 19.08 22.62 24.91
C THR A 32 18.50 23.79 25.71
N ALA A 33 17.94 24.79 25.04
CA ALA A 33 17.28 25.92 25.70
C ALA A 33 16.04 25.50 26.50
N GLN A 34 15.25 24.53 26.01
CA GLN A 34 14.12 23.95 26.74
C GLN A 34 14.57 23.19 27.99
N ILE A 35 15.60 22.34 27.88
CA ILE A 35 16.18 21.61 29.04
C ILE A 35 16.71 22.59 30.09
N GLN A 36 17.39 23.65 29.65
CA GLN A 36 17.94 24.66 30.57
C GLN A 36 16.83 25.46 31.29
N ARG A 37 15.69 25.74 30.62
CA ARG A 37 14.52 26.35 31.27
C ARG A 37 13.90 25.44 32.33
N LEU A 38 13.84 24.13 32.09
CA LEU A 38 13.35 23.16 33.08
C LEU A 38 14.27 23.05 34.30
N GLN A 39 15.59 23.12 34.09
CA GLN A 39 16.57 23.06 35.18
C GLN A 39 16.55 24.30 36.10
N ILE A 40 16.25 25.49 35.56
CA ILE A 40 16.17 26.72 36.35
C ILE A 40 14.92 26.72 37.27
N GLY A 41 13.85 26.00 36.90
CA GLY A 41 12.65 25.86 37.73
C GLY A 41 12.85 25.03 39.00
N HIS A 42 13.82 24.12 39.04
CA HIS A 42 14.01 23.18 40.16
C HIS A 42 14.73 23.78 41.39
N ASN A 43 15.37 24.95 41.28
CA ASN A 43 16.20 25.49 42.37
C ASN A 43 15.44 26.41 43.36
N ASN A 44 14.13 26.54 43.25
CA ASN A 44 13.31 27.46 44.05
C ASN A 44 12.04 26.81 44.65
N ILE A 45 12.06 25.50 44.88
CA ILE A 45 10.93 24.80 45.49
C ILE A 45 11.14 24.80 47.01
N ASN A 46 10.39 25.64 47.71
CA ASN A 46 10.22 25.53 49.15
C ASN A 46 9.45 24.23 49.44
N GLU A 47 9.91 23.43 50.40
CA GLU A 47 9.43 22.06 50.71
C GLU A 47 8.02 21.98 51.34
N ASP A 48 7.20 23.04 51.26
CA ASP A 48 5.96 23.17 52.06
C ASP A 48 4.65 23.15 51.24
N GLU A 49 4.69 22.82 49.95
CA GLU A 49 3.47 22.66 49.14
C GLU A 49 3.42 21.22 48.58
N ASP A 50 2.57 20.37 49.17
CA ASP A 50 2.13 19.08 48.64
C ASP A 50 1.29 19.30 47.36
N GLU A 51 1.87 19.96 46.34
CA GLU A 51 1.29 19.99 45.01
C GLU A 51 1.41 18.58 44.41
N ASP A 52 0.24 17.99 44.18
CA ASP A 52 0.02 16.66 43.63
C ASP A 52 0.89 16.39 42.40
N GLU A 53 1.98 15.63 42.58
CA GLU A 53 2.94 15.28 41.52
C GLU A 53 2.24 14.65 40.28
N ASP A 54 1.14 13.94 40.50
CA ASP A 54 0.32 13.35 39.44
C ASP A 54 -0.34 14.43 38.56
N ALA A 55 -0.74 15.56 39.14
CA ALA A 55 -1.30 16.69 38.41
C ALA A 55 -0.25 17.37 37.51
N LEU A 56 1.01 17.47 37.98
CA LEU A 56 2.12 17.99 37.20
C LEU A 56 2.47 17.06 36.03
N LEU A 57 2.49 15.75 36.25
CA LEU A 57 2.75 14.75 35.20
C LEU A 57 1.66 14.78 34.13
N ALA A 58 0.38 14.83 34.52
CA ALA A 58 -0.74 14.93 33.59
C ALA A 58 -0.65 16.21 32.73
N LYS A 59 -0.26 17.34 33.32
CA LYS A 59 -0.05 18.61 32.61
C LYS A 59 1.09 18.53 31.60
N ALA A 60 2.20 17.88 31.95
CA ALA A 60 3.33 17.67 31.05
C ALA A 60 2.97 16.78 29.85
N ILE A 61 2.20 15.71 30.07
CA ILE A 61 1.70 14.83 28.99
C ILE A 61 0.81 15.62 28.02
N ASN A 62 -0.10 16.45 28.56
CA ASN A 62 -0.99 17.28 27.75
C ASN A 62 -0.23 18.34 26.93
N LEU A 63 0.78 18.97 27.52
CA LEU A 63 1.63 19.95 26.83
C LEU A 63 2.43 19.28 25.70
N ALA A 64 3.02 18.12 25.95
CA ALA A 64 3.75 17.35 24.93
C ALA A 64 2.83 16.90 23.78
N ALA A 65 1.58 16.53 24.09
CA ALA A 65 0.58 16.20 23.08
C ALA A 65 0.21 17.43 22.22
N ALA A 66 0.08 18.61 22.83
CA ALA A 66 -0.19 19.86 22.13
C ALA A 66 0.98 20.30 21.23
N GLU A 67 2.22 20.26 21.71
CA GLU A 67 3.41 20.57 20.89
C GLU A 67 3.53 19.61 19.70
N LYS A 68 3.27 18.31 19.92
CA LYS A 68 3.23 17.32 18.84
C LYS A 68 2.14 17.63 17.81
N TYR A 69 0.99 18.13 18.24
CA TYR A 69 -0.10 18.54 17.36
C TYR A 69 0.28 19.79 16.53
N GLU A 70 0.88 20.81 17.15
CA GLU A 70 1.34 22.02 16.45
C GLU A 70 2.44 21.73 15.43
N LEU A 71 3.40 20.86 15.76
CA LEU A 71 4.45 20.42 14.82
C LEU A 71 3.85 19.68 13.63
N LYS A 72 2.84 18.83 13.84
CA LYS A 72 2.12 18.13 12.76
C LYS A 72 1.33 19.11 11.89
N ALA A 73 0.66 20.10 12.48
CA ALA A 73 -0.07 21.13 11.76
C ALA A 73 0.86 22.04 10.93
N ALA A 74 1.99 22.46 11.48
CA ALA A 74 2.99 23.26 10.77
C ALA A 74 3.65 22.47 9.61
N ALA A 75 3.84 21.16 9.78
CA ALA A 75 4.31 20.29 8.70
C ALA A 75 3.26 20.17 7.57
N ALA A 76 1.98 20.02 7.91
CA ALA A 76 0.90 20.00 6.94
C ALA A 76 0.80 21.32 6.15
N ALA A 77 0.87 22.48 6.83
CA ALA A 77 0.81 23.78 6.17
C ALA A 77 1.99 24.03 5.19
N LYS A 78 3.20 23.57 5.54
CA LYS A 78 4.36 23.63 4.63
C LYS A 78 4.22 22.71 3.43
N ASN A 79 3.56 21.55 3.61
CA ASN A 79 3.24 20.67 2.51
C ASN A 79 2.21 21.33 1.58
N ASP A 80 1.19 22.01 2.10
CA ASP A 80 0.21 22.73 1.26
C ASP A 80 0.85 23.82 0.38
N GLU A 81 1.79 24.60 0.92
CA GLU A 81 2.55 25.58 0.13
C GLU A 81 3.45 24.95 -0.94
N ALA A 82 4.03 23.77 -0.67
CA ALA A 82 4.83 23.02 -1.64
C ALA A 82 3.97 22.30 -2.70
N ASN A 83 2.77 21.88 -2.30
CA ASN A 83 1.81 21.14 -3.10
C ASN A 83 0.99 22.05 -4.04
N ASN A 84 0.89 23.35 -3.73
CA ASN A 84 0.44 24.40 -4.66
C ASN A 84 1.48 24.74 -5.76
N SER A 85 2.49 23.89 -5.97
CA SER A 85 3.18 23.82 -7.27
C SER A 85 2.20 23.27 -8.31
N GLU A 86 1.26 24.12 -8.77
CA GLU A 86 0.08 23.90 -9.64
C GLU A 86 0.28 23.03 -10.92
N ASP A 87 1.48 22.53 -11.21
CA ASP A 87 1.81 21.93 -12.51
C ASP A 87 1.93 20.41 -12.53
N CYS A 88 1.88 19.72 -11.38
CA CYS A 88 2.00 18.26 -11.37
C CYS A 88 0.62 17.59 -11.47
N LEU A 89 0.14 17.31 -12.69
CA LEU A 89 -1.11 16.57 -12.92
C LEU A 89 -1.09 15.09 -12.45
N HIS A 90 0.01 14.65 -11.85
CA HIS A 90 0.25 13.27 -11.41
C HIS A 90 -0.07 12.21 -12.48
N GLY A 91 -0.03 12.59 -13.76
CA GLY A 91 -0.07 11.66 -14.90
C GLY A 91 -1.45 11.32 -15.45
N PHE A 92 -2.55 11.94 -15.00
CA PHE A 92 -3.88 11.62 -15.55
C PHE A 92 -4.80 12.83 -15.63
N ASP A 93 -5.22 13.11 -16.86
CA ASP A 93 -6.32 14.03 -17.15
C ASP A 93 -7.64 13.37 -16.70
N THR A 94 -8.59 14.16 -16.22
CA THR A 94 -9.90 13.63 -15.80
C THR A 94 -10.53 12.79 -16.90
N LEU A 95 -11.16 11.67 -16.53
CA LEU A 95 -12.00 10.91 -17.47
C LEU A 95 -13.01 11.85 -18.12
N PRO A 96 -13.28 11.71 -19.44
CA PRO A 96 -14.36 12.45 -20.06
C PRO A 96 -15.67 12.21 -19.30
N GLU A 97 -16.49 13.26 -19.15
CA GLU A 97 -17.85 13.10 -18.66
C GLU A 97 -18.58 12.04 -19.50
N ASP A 98 -19.34 11.18 -18.84
CA ASP A 98 -20.07 10.04 -19.43
C ASP A 98 -19.22 8.92 -20.07
N HIS A 99 -17.91 8.88 -19.81
CA HIS A 99 -17.10 7.75 -20.27
C HIS A 99 -17.46 6.46 -19.53
N VAL A 100 -17.67 5.35 -20.25
CA VAL A 100 -18.05 4.04 -19.68
C VAL A 100 -17.10 3.59 -18.56
N CYS A 101 -15.81 3.92 -18.64
CA CYS A 101 -14.85 3.59 -17.60
C CYS A 101 -15.18 4.23 -16.25
N GLY A 102 -15.78 5.43 -16.21
CA GLY A 102 -16.21 6.06 -14.96
C GLY A 102 -17.30 5.24 -14.26
N ALA A 103 -18.36 4.91 -15.00
CA ALA A 103 -19.43 4.05 -14.50
C ALA A 103 -18.94 2.64 -14.13
N PHE A 104 -17.93 2.12 -14.83
CA PHE A 104 -17.26 0.87 -14.47
C PHE A 104 -16.52 0.99 -13.14
N ILE A 105 -15.68 2.02 -12.95
CA ILE A 105 -14.91 2.27 -11.74
C ILE A 105 -15.82 2.36 -10.52
N GLU A 106 -16.89 3.15 -10.60
CA GLU A 106 -17.85 3.30 -9.50
C GLU A 106 -18.48 1.95 -9.13
N SER A 107 -18.93 1.20 -10.14
CA SER A 107 -19.52 -0.12 -9.93
C SER A 107 -18.50 -1.13 -9.39
N PHE A 108 -17.25 -1.07 -9.87
CA PHE A 108 -16.17 -1.93 -9.42
C PHE A 108 -15.88 -1.70 -7.93
N ILE A 109 -15.67 -0.45 -7.52
CA ILE A 109 -15.43 -0.05 -6.12
C ILE A 109 -16.61 -0.44 -5.25
N HIS A 110 -17.83 -0.08 -5.67
CA HIS A 110 -19.05 -0.39 -4.91
C HIS A 110 -19.19 -1.89 -4.67
N ASN A 111 -19.07 -2.73 -5.70
CA ASN A 111 -19.20 -4.18 -5.54
C ASN A 111 -18.06 -4.78 -4.70
N PHE A 112 -16.85 -4.19 -4.74
CA PHE A 112 -15.73 -4.68 -3.94
C PHE A 112 -15.99 -4.48 -2.45
N PHE A 113 -16.45 -3.28 -2.07
CA PHE A 113 -16.69 -2.95 -0.66
C PHE A 113 -18.06 -3.40 -0.14
N ALA A 114 -19.09 -3.53 -0.99
CA ALA A 114 -20.40 -4.03 -0.58
C ALA A 114 -20.34 -5.47 0.00
N GLY A 115 -19.39 -6.29 -0.47
CA GLY A 115 -19.14 -7.62 0.10
C GLY A 115 -18.64 -7.59 1.54
N SER A 116 -18.08 -6.46 2.00
CA SER A 116 -17.51 -6.34 3.35
C SER A 116 -18.52 -5.92 4.41
N GLU A 117 -19.67 -5.35 4.04
CA GLU A 117 -20.66 -4.81 4.98
C GLU A 117 -21.80 -5.79 5.32
N SER A 118 -22.00 -6.87 4.55
CA SER A 118 -23.12 -7.81 4.75
C SER A 118 -22.82 -9.02 5.64
N SER A 119 -21.66 -9.08 6.30
CA SER A 119 -21.18 -10.28 7.00
C SER A 119 -21.76 -10.50 8.42
N ASN A 120 -22.97 -10.00 8.72
CA ASN A 120 -23.65 -10.31 9.98
C ASN A 120 -24.86 -11.26 9.84
N SER A 121 -25.29 -11.63 8.63
CA SER A 121 -26.46 -12.53 8.45
C SER A 121 -26.33 -13.55 7.31
N LEU A 122 -25.21 -13.55 6.56
CA LEU A 122 -24.97 -14.45 5.43
C LEU A 122 -23.92 -15.54 5.73
N LEU A 123 -23.46 -15.67 6.98
CA LEU A 123 -22.46 -16.66 7.38
C LEU A 123 -23.02 -18.10 7.45
N ASP A 124 -24.26 -18.29 7.89
CA ASP A 124 -24.79 -19.66 8.12
C ASP A 124 -25.12 -20.43 6.83
N GLY A 125 -25.33 -19.73 5.71
CA GLY A 125 -25.55 -20.34 4.40
C GLY A 125 -24.26 -20.57 3.60
N PHE A 126 -23.25 -19.73 3.83
CA PHE A 126 -21.96 -19.83 3.15
C PHE A 126 -21.04 -20.86 3.81
N ASP A 127 -21.09 -21.07 5.12
CA ASP A 127 -20.24 -22.04 5.82
C ASP A 127 -20.35 -23.47 5.26
N ASN A 128 -21.52 -23.88 4.77
CA ASN A 128 -21.70 -25.22 4.20
C ASN A 128 -21.14 -25.38 2.77
N SER A 129 -21.12 -24.32 1.96
CA SER A 129 -20.50 -24.32 0.62
C SER A 129 -19.01 -23.99 0.68
N TYR A 130 -18.62 -23.16 1.67
CA TYR A 130 -17.26 -22.80 2.03
C TYR A 130 -16.51 -24.01 2.58
N GLU A 131 -17.00 -24.72 3.60
CA GLU A 131 -16.34 -25.93 4.13
C GLU A 131 -16.24 -27.06 3.08
N ALA A 132 -17.21 -27.18 2.17
CA ALA A 132 -17.19 -28.17 1.09
C ALA A 132 -16.12 -27.89 0.00
N THR A 133 -15.71 -26.63 -0.18
CA THR A 133 -14.72 -26.21 -1.19
C THR A 133 -13.36 -25.83 -0.60
N LYS A 134 -13.31 -25.44 0.67
CA LYS A 134 -12.11 -25.14 1.48
C LYS A 134 -11.15 -26.31 1.49
N ILE A 135 -11.60 -27.54 1.72
CA ILE A 135 -10.71 -28.72 1.73
C ILE A 135 -10.08 -28.96 0.34
N LYS A 136 -10.77 -28.60 -0.75
CA LYS A 136 -10.34 -28.87 -2.12
C LYS A 136 -9.47 -27.76 -2.73
N TYR A 137 -9.58 -26.52 -2.25
CA TYR A 137 -8.89 -25.37 -2.84
C TYR A 137 -8.21 -24.40 -1.86
N ALA A 138 -8.17 -24.67 -0.55
CA ALA A 138 -7.71 -23.79 0.57
C ALA A 138 -6.41 -22.97 0.41
N GLU A 139 -5.62 -23.12 -0.65
CA GLU A 139 -4.36 -22.40 -0.90
C GLU A 139 -4.51 -21.25 -1.87
N VAL A 140 -5.52 -21.30 -2.73
CA VAL A 140 -5.89 -20.19 -3.61
C VAL A 140 -6.61 -19.10 -2.77
N TRP A 141 -7.22 -19.49 -1.65
CA TRP A 141 -8.15 -18.69 -0.84
C TRP A 141 -7.49 -17.93 0.32
N ASN A 142 -6.16 -17.77 0.33
CA ASN A 142 -5.46 -17.32 1.55
C ASN A 142 -5.17 -15.81 1.65
N ASP A 143 -5.78 -15.09 0.70
CA ASP A 143 -6.15 -13.68 0.78
C ASP A 143 -7.67 -13.59 0.46
N ALA A 144 -8.47 -14.52 0.99
CA ALA A 144 -9.89 -14.74 0.64
C ALA A 144 -10.70 -13.46 0.59
N ASP A 145 -10.54 -12.55 1.56
CA ASP A 145 -11.30 -11.30 1.56
C ASP A 145 -11.03 -10.46 0.30
N ASN A 146 -9.76 -10.41 -0.15
CA ASN A 146 -9.40 -9.69 -1.36
C ASN A 146 -9.77 -10.48 -2.62
N LEU A 147 -9.47 -11.78 -2.67
CA LEU A 147 -9.71 -12.61 -3.85
C LEU A 147 -11.21 -12.81 -4.11
N ASP A 148 -12.00 -13.08 -3.08
CA ASP A 148 -13.45 -13.18 -3.17
C ASP A 148 -14.04 -11.83 -3.55
N GLY A 149 -13.49 -10.74 -3.00
CA GLY A 149 -13.79 -9.38 -3.47
C GLY A 149 -13.58 -9.24 -4.97
N PHE A 150 -12.42 -9.62 -5.50
CA PHE A 150 -12.13 -9.53 -6.93
C PHE A 150 -12.97 -10.46 -7.80
N VAL A 151 -13.21 -11.70 -7.37
CA VAL A 151 -14.07 -12.66 -8.09
C VAL A 151 -15.51 -12.16 -8.11
N ASN A 152 -16.03 -11.68 -6.98
CA ASN A 152 -17.38 -11.13 -6.88
C ASN A 152 -17.54 -9.88 -7.75
N VAL A 153 -16.57 -8.96 -7.72
CA VAL A 153 -16.58 -7.77 -8.57
C VAL A 153 -16.49 -8.14 -10.04
N TYR A 154 -15.61 -9.08 -10.40
CA TYR A 154 -15.49 -9.56 -11.76
C TYR A 154 -16.83 -10.15 -12.24
N GLU A 155 -17.45 -11.04 -11.47
CA GLU A 155 -18.75 -11.64 -11.80
C GLU A 155 -19.87 -10.60 -11.92
N ALA A 156 -19.92 -9.64 -11.00
CA ALA A 156 -20.93 -8.59 -10.97
C ALA A 156 -20.79 -7.60 -12.14
N THR A 157 -19.57 -7.35 -12.60
CA THR A 157 -19.30 -6.32 -13.62
C THR A 157 -19.03 -6.88 -15.02
N ARG A 158 -18.58 -8.13 -15.17
CA ARG A 158 -18.11 -8.69 -16.45
C ARG A 158 -19.13 -8.62 -17.58
N ARG A 159 -20.40 -8.87 -17.28
CA ARG A 159 -21.47 -8.81 -18.29
C ARG A 159 -21.89 -7.38 -18.61
N LYS A 160 -22.07 -6.56 -17.56
CA LYS A 160 -22.56 -5.19 -17.70
C LYS A 160 -21.54 -4.29 -18.40
N TYR A 161 -20.26 -4.50 -18.13
CA TYR A 161 -19.16 -3.68 -18.66
C TYR A 161 -18.22 -4.53 -19.53
N ALA A 162 -18.78 -5.45 -20.33
CA ALA A 162 -18.00 -6.32 -21.20
C ALA A 162 -17.12 -5.52 -22.18
N GLU A 163 -17.57 -4.34 -22.60
CA GLU A 163 -16.79 -3.45 -23.47
C GLU A 163 -15.55 -2.84 -22.81
N VAL A 164 -15.47 -2.83 -21.47
CA VAL A 164 -14.28 -2.43 -20.72
C VAL A 164 -13.41 -3.66 -20.45
N TRP A 165 -14.00 -4.76 -20.00
CA TRP A 165 -13.26 -6.01 -19.69
C TRP A 165 -12.54 -6.64 -20.88
N ASN A 166 -13.02 -6.41 -22.11
CA ASN A 166 -12.45 -6.99 -23.32
C ASN A 166 -11.59 -5.99 -24.13
N ASP A 167 -11.36 -4.79 -23.62
CA ASP A 167 -10.63 -3.72 -24.31
C ASP A 167 -9.41 -3.30 -23.46
N ALA A 168 -8.21 -3.57 -23.99
CA ALA A 168 -6.97 -3.31 -23.27
C ALA A 168 -6.76 -1.82 -22.98
N ASP A 169 -7.17 -0.94 -23.89
CA ASP A 169 -6.94 0.50 -23.78
C ASP A 169 -7.92 1.10 -22.76
N LYS A 170 -9.19 0.69 -22.78
CA LYS A 170 -10.16 1.08 -21.74
C LYS A 170 -9.78 0.54 -20.37
N MET A 171 -9.29 -0.69 -20.29
CA MET A 171 -8.83 -1.25 -19.02
C MET A 171 -7.58 -0.53 -18.51
N GLN A 172 -6.65 -0.17 -19.40
CA GLN A 172 -5.48 0.63 -19.03
C GLN A 172 -5.88 2.02 -18.52
N LEU A 173 -6.90 2.65 -19.11
CA LEU A 173 -7.45 3.90 -18.61
C LEU A 173 -7.97 3.78 -17.17
N VAL A 174 -8.58 2.64 -16.81
CA VAL A 174 -9.01 2.36 -15.44
C VAL A 174 -7.82 2.13 -14.50
N VAL A 175 -6.78 1.42 -14.96
CA VAL A 175 -5.52 1.27 -14.21
C VAL A 175 -4.92 2.65 -13.92
N ASP A 176 -4.83 3.51 -14.92
CA ASP A 176 -4.24 4.85 -14.80
C ASP A 176 -5.03 5.72 -13.82
N PHE A 177 -6.37 5.62 -13.82
CA PHE A 177 -7.23 6.26 -12.83
C PHE A 177 -6.83 5.86 -11.40
N PHE A 178 -6.77 4.56 -11.10
CA PHE A 178 -6.40 4.08 -9.76
C PHE A 178 -4.97 4.46 -9.39
N VAL A 179 -4.03 4.36 -10.32
CA VAL A 179 -2.64 4.78 -10.12
C VAL A 179 -2.54 6.25 -9.73
N CYS A 180 -3.33 7.12 -10.37
CA CYS A 180 -3.33 8.55 -10.10
C CYS A 180 -4.08 8.91 -8.82
N ASN A 181 -5.23 8.27 -8.57
CA ASN A 181 -5.98 8.44 -7.34
C ASN A 181 -5.17 8.04 -6.11
N GLY A 182 -4.54 6.86 -6.14
CA GLY A 182 -3.67 6.40 -5.05
C GLY A 182 -2.43 7.28 -4.86
N THR A 183 -1.89 7.84 -5.95
CA THR A 183 -0.79 8.83 -5.86
C THR A 183 -1.23 10.09 -5.13
N LYS A 184 -2.41 10.62 -5.44
CA LYS A 184 -2.95 11.81 -4.75
C LYS A 184 -3.12 11.53 -3.26
N LYS A 185 -3.72 10.41 -2.89
CA LYS A 185 -3.93 10.03 -1.49
C LYS A 185 -2.62 9.97 -0.69
N ILE A 186 -1.60 9.33 -1.25
CA ILE A 186 -0.29 9.21 -0.58
C ILE A 186 0.42 10.55 -0.41
N LEU A 187 0.26 11.46 -1.37
CA LEU A 187 0.93 12.77 -1.33
C LEU A 187 0.18 13.80 -0.48
N PHE A 188 -1.15 13.70 -0.38
CA PHE A 188 -1.98 14.77 0.16
C PHE A 188 -2.86 14.38 1.35
N ASP A 189 -3.43 13.17 1.38
CA ASP A 189 -4.48 12.82 2.35
C ASP A 189 -3.94 12.22 3.65
N GLY A 190 -2.62 11.98 3.72
CA GLY A 190 -1.97 11.29 4.82
C GLY A 190 -2.25 9.78 4.80
N HIS A 191 -1.30 9.00 5.31
CA HIS A 191 -1.37 7.54 5.21
C HIS A 191 -2.51 6.93 6.04
N SER A 192 -3.46 6.31 5.33
CA SER A 192 -4.46 5.39 5.87
C SER A 192 -4.22 3.98 5.34
N ASP A 193 -4.59 2.96 6.12
CA ASP A 193 -4.52 1.55 5.69
C ASP A 193 -5.37 1.29 4.42
N ARG A 194 -6.33 2.17 4.12
CA ARG A 194 -7.19 2.09 2.93
C ARG A 194 -6.54 2.63 1.66
N ASP A 195 -5.41 3.35 1.77
CA ASP A 195 -4.76 3.97 0.60
C ASP A 195 -4.09 2.93 -0.31
N CYS A 196 -3.87 1.72 0.21
CA CYS A 196 -3.31 0.64 -0.58
C CYS A 196 -4.29 0.09 -1.63
N TYR A 197 -5.61 0.26 -1.47
CA TYR A 197 -6.61 -0.37 -2.36
C TYR A 197 -6.48 0.10 -3.80
N ASP A 198 -6.21 1.38 -4.06
CA ASP A 198 -5.97 1.88 -5.41
C ASP A 198 -4.80 1.14 -6.08
N ALA A 199 -3.73 0.88 -5.32
CA ALA A 199 -2.57 0.15 -5.82
C ALA A 199 -2.88 -1.34 -6.05
N ILE A 200 -3.68 -1.95 -5.17
CA ILE A 200 -4.14 -3.34 -5.32
C ILE A 200 -5.04 -3.46 -6.55
N PHE A 201 -6.01 -2.56 -6.74
CA PHE A 201 -6.91 -2.53 -7.90
C PHE A 201 -6.13 -2.34 -9.20
N ALA A 202 -5.23 -1.36 -9.26
CA ALA A 202 -4.36 -1.15 -10.40
C ALA A 202 -3.53 -2.41 -10.71
N SER A 203 -2.89 -3.01 -9.69
CA SER A 203 -2.09 -4.23 -9.85
C SER A 203 -2.92 -5.41 -10.36
N PHE A 204 -4.13 -5.59 -9.84
CA PHE A 204 -5.06 -6.63 -10.29
C PHE A 204 -5.46 -6.43 -11.75
N LEU A 205 -5.90 -5.23 -12.12
CA LEU A 205 -6.35 -4.94 -13.49
C LEU A 205 -5.19 -5.04 -14.50
N GLU A 206 -3.96 -4.69 -14.11
CA GLU A 206 -2.77 -4.98 -14.93
C GLU A 206 -2.56 -6.48 -15.16
N GLN A 207 -2.79 -7.32 -14.14
CA GLN A 207 -2.73 -8.77 -14.30
C GLN A 207 -3.84 -9.26 -15.25
N VAL A 208 -5.06 -8.70 -15.17
CA VAL A 208 -6.15 -9.01 -16.10
C VAL A 208 -5.75 -8.65 -17.53
N ILE A 209 -5.20 -7.45 -17.77
CA ILE A 209 -4.73 -7.05 -19.10
C ILE A 209 -3.70 -8.06 -19.62
N ALA A 210 -2.69 -8.39 -18.82
CA ALA A 210 -1.61 -9.29 -19.22
C ALA A 210 -2.07 -10.73 -19.48
N VAL A 211 -2.98 -11.26 -18.66
CA VAL A 211 -3.39 -12.67 -18.69
C VAL A 211 -4.61 -12.88 -19.58
N ASN A 212 -5.62 -12.02 -19.49
CA ASN A 212 -6.91 -12.25 -20.12
C ASN A 212 -7.00 -11.59 -21.50
N ILE A 213 -6.47 -10.37 -21.65
CA ILE A 213 -6.64 -9.58 -22.88
C ILE A 213 -5.45 -9.79 -23.83
N GLN A 214 -4.23 -9.48 -23.36
CA GLN A 214 -3.02 -9.50 -24.19
C GLN A 214 -2.35 -10.87 -24.27
N LYS A 215 -2.69 -11.81 -23.36
CA LYS A 215 -2.10 -13.15 -23.25
C LYS A 215 -0.56 -13.16 -23.15
N THR A 216 0.03 -12.09 -22.61
CA THR A 216 1.49 -11.96 -22.41
C THR A 216 1.97 -12.72 -21.17
N GLN A 217 1.05 -13.06 -20.27
CA GLN A 217 1.32 -13.81 -19.05
C GLN A 217 0.40 -15.03 -18.97
N ALA A 218 0.95 -16.18 -18.58
CA ALA A 218 0.20 -17.43 -18.54
C ALA A 218 -0.76 -17.57 -17.35
N SER A 219 -0.74 -16.61 -16.42
CA SER A 219 -1.55 -16.65 -15.19
C SER A 219 -1.33 -15.44 -14.30
N HIS A 220 -2.33 -15.05 -13.51
CA HIS A 220 -2.24 -13.98 -12.51
C HIS A 220 -1.16 -14.23 -11.43
N ASP A 221 -0.40 -13.17 -11.08
CA ASP A 221 0.58 -13.15 -9.99
C ASP A 221 0.00 -12.50 -8.73
N TRP A 222 -0.78 -13.28 -7.99
CA TRP A 222 -1.44 -12.84 -6.76
C TRP A 222 -0.46 -12.44 -5.65
N GLY A 223 0.73 -13.04 -5.61
CA GLY A 223 1.78 -12.65 -4.66
C GLY A 223 2.22 -11.21 -4.89
N LYS A 224 2.40 -10.83 -6.16
CA LYS A 224 2.73 -9.45 -6.55
C LYS A 224 1.61 -8.45 -6.19
N ILE A 225 0.34 -8.84 -6.31
CA ILE A 225 -0.80 -7.99 -5.92
C ILE A 225 -0.81 -7.78 -4.39
N ALA A 226 -0.71 -8.87 -3.61
CA ALA A 226 -0.75 -8.81 -2.15
C ALA A 226 0.46 -8.05 -1.54
N GLU A 227 1.64 -8.13 -2.15
CA GLU A 227 2.85 -7.46 -1.67
C GLU A 227 2.72 -5.92 -1.63
N VAL A 228 1.81 -5.32 -2.40
CA VAL A 228 1.66 -3.86 -2.46
C VAL A 228 1.17 -3.26 -1.13
N LYS A 229 0.50 -4.05 -0.29
CA LYS A 229 -0.03 -3.63 1.02
C LYS A 229 0.98 -3.73 2.17
N CYS A 230 2.14 -4.37 1.97
CA CYS A 230 3.01 -4.77 3.08
C CYS A 230 3.74 -3.62 3.78
N ASP A 231 4.14 -2.58 3.05
CA ASP A 231 4.89 -1.46 3.62
C ASP A 231 4.82 -0.22 2.72
N GLU A 232 4.94 0.95 3.36
CA GLU A 232 4.90 2.26 2.71
C GLU A 232 5.97 2.41 1.62
N HIS A 233 7.17 1.86 1.84
CA HIS A 233 8.22 1.85 0.81
C HIS A 233 7.72 1.16 -0.47
N THR A 234 7.13 -0.04 -0.35
CA THR A 234 6.64 -0.83 -1.47
C THR A 234 5.51 -0.10 -2.19
N LEU A 235 4.59 0.51 -1.43
CA LEU A 235 3.47 1.27 -1.96
C LEU A 235 3.94 2.51 -2.75
N VAL A 236 4.78 3.37 -2.17
CA VAL A 236 5.33 4.54 -2.86
C VAL A 236 6.16 4.11 -4.07
N SER A 237 6.95 3.03 -3.94
CA SER A 237 7.71 2.48 -5.05
C SER A 237 6.83 1.97 -6.19
N PHE A 238 5.63 1.45 -5.89
CA PHE A 238 4.64 1.01 -6.87
C PHE A 238 4.17 2.19 -7.72
N PHE A 239 3.72 3.29 -7.10
CA PHE A 239 3.23 4.47 -7.82
C PHE A 239 4.35 5.19 -8.57
N ARG A 240 5.53 5.37 -7.94
CA ARG A 240 6.70 6.02 -8.56
C ARG A 240 7.16 5.37 -9.86
N LYS A 241 6.99 4.06 -10.01
CA LYS A 241 7.35 3.34 -11.25
C LYS A 241 6.39 3.60 -12.40
N ARG A 242 5.18 4.07 -12.11
CA ARG A 242 4.10 4.28 -13.10
C ARG A 242 3.93 5.75 -13.44
N ILE A 243 4.05 6.63 -12.45
CA ILE A 243 3.99 8.08 -12.64
C ILE A 243 5.39 8.66 -12.44
N PRO A 244 6.08 9.08 -13.52
CA PRO A 244 7.38 9.72 -13.41
C PRO A 244 7.23 11.19 -13.00
N CYS A 245 6.97 11.46 -11.71
CA CYS A 245 6.90 12.83 -11.18
C CYS A 245 7.87 13.08 -10.02
N LYS A 246 8.24 14.36 -9.82
CA LYS A 246 9.18 14.78 -8.77
C LYS A 246 8.60 14.60 -7.37
N CYS A 247 7.29 14.74 -7.20
CA CYS A 247 6.61 14.56 -5.92
C CYS A 247 6.83 13.13 -5.39
N LEU A 248 6.66 12.11 -6.25
CA LEU A 248 6.93 10.71 -5.90
C LEU A 248 8.42 10.43 -5.69
N ASP A 249 9.32 11.15 -6.38
CA ASP A 249 10.76 11.07 -6.09
C ASP A 249 11.12 11.61 -4.70
N GLU A 250 10.36 12.58 -4.18
CA GLU A 250 10.56 13.18 -2.86
C GLU A 250 10.00 12.28 -1.77
N SER A 251 8.72 11.87 -1.89
CA SER A 251 8.11 10.85 -1.02
C SER A 251 8.97 9.58 -0.98
N TYR A 252 9.48 9.10 -2.12
CA TYR A 252 10.36 7.93 -2.13
C TYR A 252 11.66 8.12 -1.34
N LYS A 253 12.23 9.34 -1.27
CA LYS A 253 13.45 9.58 -0.47
C LYS A 253 13.19 9.46 1.02
N GLU A 254 11.96 9.71 1.46
CA GLU A 254 11.54 9.62 2.86
C GLU A 254 11.38 8.14 3.25
N VAL A 255 10.75 7.35 2.38
CA VAL A 255 10.46 5.95 2.67
C VAL A 255 11.54 4.95 2.24
N LYS A 256 12.55 5.35 1.45
CA LYS A 256 13.58 4.42 0.92
C LYS A 256 14.37 3.66 1.99
N SER A 257 14.44 4.20 3.22
CA SER A 257 15.11 3.56 4.36
C SER A 257 14.21 2.64 5.16
N ILE A 258 12.90 2.66 4.94
CA ILE A 258 11.97 1.73 5.57
C ILE A 258 12.32 0.32 5.10
N THR A 259 12.46 -0.59 6.06
CA THR A 259 12.70 -2.00 5.80
C THR A 259 11.54 -2.58 5.00
N LYS A 260 11.83 -3.14 3.83
CA LYS A 260 10.81 -3.81 3.00
C LYS A 260 10.27 -5.01 3.73
N MET A 261 8.96 -5.10 3.85
CA MET A 261 8.26 -6.22 4.46
C MET A 261 7.70 -7.13 3.37
N GLY A 262 7.39 -8.37 3.72
CA GLY A 262 6.71 -9.32 2.85
C GLY A 262 5.83 -10.27 3.64
N LEU A 263 4.83 -10.83 2.96
CA LEU A 263 3.83 -11.70 3.56
C LEU A 263 4.25 -13.17 3.52
N CYS A 264 4.27 -13.81 4.68
CA CYS A 264 4.50 -15.24 4.83
C CYS A 264 3.28 -16.01 4.34
N HIS A 265 3.48 -16.93 3.39
CA HIS A 265 2.43 -17.77 2.80
C HIS A 265 2.01 -18.94 3.70
N ASN A 266 2.60 -19.08 4.90
CA ASN A 266 2.08 -20.00 5.91
C ASN A 266 0.94 -19.33 6.67
N LEU A 267 -0.29 -19.84 6.54
CA LEU A 267 -1.46 -19.32 7.25
C LEU A 267 -1.32 -19.38 8.76
N SER A 268 -0.66 -20.42 9.26
CA SER A 268 -0.42 -20.62 10.68
C SER A 268 0.90 -20.00 11.12
N CYS A 269 1.42 -19.01 10.38
CA CYS A 269 2.60 -18.25 10.77
C CYS A 269 2.33 -17.51 12.08
N SER A 270 3.22 -17.64 13.05
CA SER A 270 3.09 -17.01 14.37
C SER A 270 3.53 -15.54 14.40
N LEU A 271 4.05 -15.00 13.29
CA LEU A 271 4.44 -13.59 13.21
C LEU A 271 3.18 -12.70 13.11
N PRO A 272 3.17 -11.52 13.74
CA PRO A 272 2.10 -10.53 13.57
C PRO A 272 1.83 -10.24 12.10
N ASP A 273 0.55 -10.27 11.70
CA ASP A 273 0.08 -10.09 10.33
C ASP A 273 0.74 -10.99 9.27
N ARG A 274 1.43 -12.05 9.74
CA ARG A 274 2.28 -12.94 8.93
C ARG A 274 3.39 -12.18 8.19
N THR A 275 3.79 -11.01 8.65
CA THR A 275 4.80 -10.18 7.96
C THR A 275 6.22 -10.45 8.46
N ALA A 276 7.21 -10.35 7.58
CA ALA A 276 8.63 -10.44 7.90
C ALA A 276 9.46 -9.53 6.99
N GLU A 277 10.68 -9.19 7.42
CA GLU A 277 11.62 -8.45 6.58
C GLU A 277 11.93 -9.24 5.30
N ARG A 278 11.64 -8.65 4.13
CA ARG A 278 11.71 -9.31 2.82
C ARG A 278 13.10 -9.87 2.51
N SER A 279 14.16 -9.19 2.97
CA SER A 279 15.55 -9.63 2.76
C SER A 279 15.88 -10.97 3.46
N LYS A 280 15.11 -11.33 4.49
CA LYS A 280 15.28 -12.54 5.30
C LYS A 280 14.30 -13.66 4.91
N MET A 281 13.35 -13.38 4.02
CA MET A 281 12.35 -14.36 3.62
C MET A 281 12.92 -15.38 2.62
N LEU A 282 12.39 -16.59 2.68
CA LEU A 282 12.66 -17.67 1.76
C LEU A 282 11.58 -17.70 0.69
N SER A 283 11.97 -17.53 -0.57
CA SER A 283 11.05 -17.80 -1.69
C SER A 283 11.05 -19.28 -2.03
N CYS A 284 9.89 -19.81 -2.43
CA CYS A 284 9.79 -21.15 -2.98
C CYS A 284 10.72 -21.30 -4.18
N THR A 285 11.69 -22.21 -4.11
CA THR A 285 12.72 -22.37 -5.15
C THR A 285 12.15 -22.85 -6.49
N ARG A 286 10.98 -23.51 -6.47
CA ARG A 286 10.31 -24.04 -7.67
C ARG A 286 9.49 -22.97 -8.39
N CYS A 287 8.58 -22.27 -7.71
CA CYS A 287 7.68 -21.32 -8.35
C CYS A 287 8.08 -19.85 -8.17
N ARG A 288 8.86 -19.52 -7.14
CA ARG A 288 9.26 -18.15 -6.73
C ARG A 288 8.10 -17.19 -6.46
N ARG A 289 6.86 -17.69 -6.32
CA ARG A 289 5.65 -16.90 -6.07
C ARG A 289 5.26 -16.86 -4.59
N ALA A 290 5.63 -17.89 -3.83
CA ALA A 290 5.35 -17.95 -2.39
C ALA A 290 6.60 -17.59 -1.59
N ASN A 291 6.44 -16.71 -0.60
CA ASN A 291 7.48 -16.29 0.34
C ASN A 291 7.16 -16.82 1.74
N TYR A 292 8.18 -17.23 2.48
CA TYR A 292 8.06 -17.79 3.83
C TYR A 292 9.07 -17.12 4.75
N CYS A 293 8.69 -16.79 5.98
CA CYS A 293 9.63 -16.20 6.94
C CYS A 293 10.68 -17.22 7.45
N SER A 294 10.43 -18.52 7.32
CA SER A 294 11.34 -19.58 7.76
C SER A 294 11.15 -20.90 6.98
N ARG A 295 12.08 -21.84 7.14
CA ARG A 295 11.98 -23.19 6.53
C ARG A 295 10.84 -23.99 7.14
N GLU A 296 10.57 -23.78 8.43
CA GLU A 296 9.47 -24.41 9.17
C GLU A 296 8.14 -23.96 8.59
N CYS A 297 7.96 -22.65 8.37
CA CYS A 297 6.77 -22.12 7.70
C CYS A 297 6.61 -22.68 6.28
N GLN A 298 7.70 -22.79 5.52
CA GLN A 298 7.65 -23.39 4.18
C GLN A 298 7.21 -24.86 4.24
N LYS A 299 7.76 -25.67 5.15
CA LYS A 299 7.40 -27.08 5.32
C LYS A 299 5.96 -27.24 5.80
N ALA A 300 5.52 -26.41 6.74
CA ALA A 300 4.16 -26.44 7.26
C ALA A 300 3.13 -26.10 6.16
N ALA A 301 3.45 -25.11 5.33
CA ALA A 301 2.60 -24.73 4.20
C ALA A 301 2.73 -25.67 2.98
N TRP A 302 3.71 -26.58 2.93
CA TRP A 302 4.01 -27.41 1.76
C TRP A 302 2.90 -28.38 1.34
N PRO A 303 2.24 -29.14 2.25
CA PRO A 303 1.16 -30.06 1.89
C PRO A 303 0.03 -29.37 1.15
N LEU A 304 -0.20 -28.12 1.54
CA LEU A 304 -1.01 -27.19 0.81
C LEU A 304 -0.20 -26.80 -0.45
N HIS A 305 0.64 -25.78 -0.41
CA HIS A 305 1.33 -25.15 -1.55
C HIS A 305 1.74 -26.05 -2.73
N LYS A 306 2.20 -27.30 -2.50
CA LYS A 306 2.55 -28.27 -3.55
C LYS A 306 1.43 -28.49 -4.58
N GLN A 307 0.17 -28.32 -4.22
CA GLN A 307 -0.97 -28.49 -5.13
C GLN A 307 -1.03 -27.42 -6.22
N ASN A 308 -0.39 -26.27 -5.99
CA ASN A 308 -0.28 -25.16 -6.95
C ASN A 308 1.18 -24.82 -7.29
N CYS A 309 2.14 -25.50 -6.66
CA CYS A 309 3.56 -25.23 -6.81
C CYS A 309 4.06 -25.58 -8.21
N GLY A 310 4.37 -24.55 -9.00
CA GLY A 310 4.87 -24.72 -10.36
C GLY A 310 3.78 -25.07 -11.38
N ILE A 311 2.52 -25.12 -10.94
CA ILE A 311 1.39 -24.99 -11.87
C ILE A 311 1.45 -23.56 -12.38
N ARG A 312 1.77 -23.42 -13.67
CA ARG A 312 1.35 -22.23 -14.43
C ARG A 312 -0.15 -22.20 -14.21
N THR A 313 -0.70 -21.15 -13.59
CA THR A 313 -2.06 -21.09 -13.02
C THR A 313 -3.18 -21.15 -14.08
N GLY A 314 -2.92 -21.81 -15.20
CA GLY A 314 -3.84 -22.02 -16.30
C GLY A 314 -5.10 -22.77 -15.93
N ARG A 315 -5.26 -23.35 -14.72
CA ARG A 315 -6.52 -23.98 -14.31
C ARG A 315 -7.58 -22.98 -13.85
N LEU A 316 -7.18 -21.85 -13.25
CA LEU A 316 -8.11 -20.75 -12.97
C LEU A 316 -8.43 -20.03 -14.29
N ASP A 317 -7.44 -19.85 -15.15
CA ASP A 317 -7.67 -19.32 -16.49
C ASP A 317 -8.49 -20.28 -17.35
N GLU A 318 -8.38 -21.60 -17.18
CA GLU A 318 -9.21 -22.61 -17.85
C GLU A 318 -10.64 -22.61 -17.30
N LEU A 319 -10.85 -22.36 -16.01
CA LEU A 319 -12.19 -22.15 -15.44
C LEU A 319 -12.82 -20.83 -15.92
N LEU A 320 -12.05 -19.74 -15.94
CA LEU A 320 -12.48 -18.47 -16.49
C LEU A 320 -12.73 -18.57 -18.01
N SER A 321 -11.89 -19.31 -18.75
CA SER A 321 -12.02 -19.50 -20.21
C SER A 321 -13.16 -20.44 -20.58
N ARG A 322 -13.39 -21.54 -19.83
CA ARG A 322 -14.54 -22.42 -20.06
C ARG A 322 -15.86 -21.70 -19.83
N GLN A 323 -15.93 -20.83 -18.82
CA GLN A 323 -17.13 -20.00 -18.60
C GLN A 323 -17.34 -18.94 -19.70
N ILE A 324 -16.29 -18.59 -20.45
CA ILE A 324 -16.37 -17.68 -21.61
C ILE A 324 -16.85 -18.45 -22.86
N GLU A 325 -16.42 -19.70 -23.06
CA GLU A 325 -16.76 -20.51 -24.24
C GLU A 325 -18.14 -21.18 -24.17
N GLU A 326 -18.72 -21.35 -22.97
CA GLU A 326 -20.04 -21.97 -22.77
C GLU A 326 -21.23 -20.98 -22.93
N LYS A 327 -21.02 -19.79 -23.53
CA LYS A 327 -22.06 -18.78 -23.77
C LYS A 327 -21.91 -18.06 -25.10
#